data_AF-E1AAY2-F1
#
_entry.id   AF-E1AAY2-F1
#
_cell.length_a   1.000
_cell.length_b   1.000
_cell.length_c   1.000
_cell.angle_alpha   90.00
_cell.angle_beta   90.00
_cell.angle_gamma   90.00
#
_symmetry.space_group_name_H-M   'P 1'
#
loop_
_entity.id
_entity.type
_entity.pdbx_description
1 polymer ?
#
loop_
_entity_poly.entity_id
_entity_poly.type
_entity_poly.pdbx_seq_one_letter_code
_entity_poly.pdbx_strand_id
1 'polypeptide(L)'
;PALAARGHRVMTISPRYDQYKDAWDTSVAVEVKVGDSIEIVRFFHCYKRGVDRVFVDHPMFLEKVWGKTGSKIYGPKAGLDYLDNELRFSLLCQAALEAPKVLNLNSSNYFSGPYGEDVLFIANDWHTALIPCYLKSMYQSRGI
;
A
#
# COMPACT_ATOMS: atom_id res chain seq x y z
N PRO A 1 -0.46 0.44 18.66
CA PRO A 1 0.46 1.31 17.88
C PRO A 1 1.65 1.74 18.76
N ALA A 2 2.63 0.83 18.91
CA ALA A 2 3.75 1.03 19.84
C ALA A 2 4.77 2.06 19.33
N LEU A 3 5.12 2.01 18.04
CA LEU A 3 6.07 2.97 17.44
C LEU A 3 5.53 4.40 17.42
N ALA A 4 4.26 4.59 17.06
CA ALA A 4 3.64 5.92 17.10
C ALA A 4 3.57 6.48 18.54
N ALA A 5 3.30 5.64 19.53
CA ALA A 5 3.32 6.04 20.94
C ALA A 5 4.73 6.43 21.44
N ARG A 6 5.79 6.03 20.73
CA ARG A 6 7.18 6.45 20.98
C ARG A 6 7.58 7.72 20.22
N GLY A 7 6.64 8.38 19.55
CA GLY A 7 6.87 9.65 18.84
C GLY A 7 7.29 9.50 17.38
N HIS A 8 7.28 8.29 16.80
CA HIS A 8 7.56 8.11 15.38
C HIS A 8 6.35 8.45 14.51
N ARG A 9 6.57 9.03 13.34
CA ARG A 9 5.55 9.13 12.29
C ARG A 9 5.43 7.77 11.60
N VAL A 10 4.25 7.14 11.66
CA VAL A 10 4.08 5.74 11.22
C VAL A 10 2.95 5.63 10.22
N MET A 11 3.27 5.02 9.07
CA MET A 11 2.30 4.62 8.05
C MET A 11 2.21 3.10 7.95
N THR A 12 1.01 2.58 7.69
CA THR A 12 0.80 1.21 7.21
C THR A 12 0.16 1.24 5.84
N ILE A 13 0.65 0.43 4.91
CA ILE A 13 0.12 0.34 3.55
C ILE A 13 -0.32 -1.11 3.31
N SER A 14 -1.57 -1.30 2.90
CA SER A 14 -2.10 -2.61 2.51
C SER A 14 -3.09 -2.49 1.36
N PRO A 15 -3.42 -3.57 0.65
CA PRO A 15 -4.49 -3.50 -0.35
C PRO A 15 -5.85 -3.19 0.25
N ARG A 16 -6.73 -2.59 -0.56
CA ARG A 16 -8.15 -2.40 -0.25
C ARG A 16 -8.96 -3.57 -0.80
N TYR A 17 -9.22 -4.56 0.05
CA TYR A 17 -9.98 -5.76 -0.33
C TYR A 17 -11.51 -5.57 -0.23
N ASP A 18 -11.96 -4.62 0.59
CA ASP A 18 -13.37 -4.33 0.78
C ASP A 18 -13.57 -2.81 0.93
N GLN A 19 -14.82 -2.36 0.82
CA GLN A 19 -15.18 -0.97 1.10
C GLN A 19 -15.20 -0.70 2.61
N TYR A 20 -14.05 -0.30 3.16
CA TYR A 20 -13.91 0.01 4.58
C TYR A 20 -14.65 1.30 4.96
N LYS A 21 -15.50 1.22 5.98
CA LYS A 21 -16.34 2.33 6.45
C LYS A 21 -15.53 3.52 6.97
N ASP A 22 -14.39 3.27 7.61
CA ASP A 22 -13.54 4.29 8.24
C ASP A 22 -12.39 4.78 7.35
N ALA A 23 -12.35 4.36 6.08
CA ALA A 23 -11.37 4.82 5.10
C ALA A 23 -12.04 5.78 4.09
N TRP A 24 -11.42 6.94 3.86
CA TRP A 24 -11.86 7.93 2.87
C TRP A 24 -10.88 7.99 1.70
N ASP A 25 -11.38 8.38 0.53
CA ASP A 25 -10.56 8.56 -0.66
C ASP A 25 -9.68 9.81 -0.51
N THR A 26 -8.39 9.67 -0.78
CA THR A 26 -7.44 10.80 -0.76
C THR A 26 -7.53 11.67 -2.02
N SER A 27 -8.27 11.22 -3.04
CA SER A 27 -8.32 11.79 -4.39
C SER A 27 -6.96 11.79 -5.13
N VAL A 28 -5.97 11.09 -4.58
CA VAL A 28 -4.66 10.90 -5.22
C VAL A 28 -4.68 9.60 -6.01
N ALA A 29 -4.29 9.69 -7.27
CA ALA A 29 -4.09 8.55 -8.16
C ALA A 29 -2.65 8.56 -8.69
N VAL A 30 -2.06 7.38 -8.85
CA VAL A 30 -0.74 7.22 -9.47
C VAL A 30 -0.78 6.11 -10.51
N GLU A 31 0.02 6.27 -11.54
CA GLU A 31 0.23 5.26 -12.57
C GLU A 31 1.39 4.35 -12.16
N VAL A 32 1.18 3.05 -12.23
CA VAL A 32 2.21 2.03 -11.94
C VAL A 32 2.28 1.05 -13.10
N LYS A 33 3.50 0.71 -13.52
CA LYS A 33 3.70 -0.27 -14.59
C LYS A 33 3.79 -1.67 -13.98
N VAL A 34 2.79 -2.51 -14.26
CA VAL A 34 2.69 -3.86 -13.68
C VAL A 34 2.55 -4.87 -14.82
N GLY A 35 3.55 -5.74 -14.95
CA GLY A 35 3.69 -6.58 -16.14
C GLY A 35 3.84 -5.71 -17.39
N ASP A 36 2.99 -5.96 -18.38
CA ASP A 36 2.98 -5.23 -19.66
C ASP A 36 1.99 -4.06 -19.69
N SER A 37 1.25 -3.81 -18.60
CA SER A 37 0.20 -2.80 -18.51
C SER A 37 0.60 -1.63 -17.60
N ILE A 38 0.01 -0.46 -17.86
CA ILE A 38 0.00 0.67 -16.92
C ILE A 38 -1.34 0.64 -16.19
N GLU A 39 -1.28 0.52 -14.88
CA GLU A 39 -2.44 0.47 -14.00
C GLU A 39 -2.55 1.77 -13.20
N ILE A 40 -3.78 2.26 -13.01
CA ILE A 40 -4.05 3.45 -12.19
C ILE A 40 -4.50 2.98 -10.81
N VAL A 41 -3.73 3.32 -9.79
CA VAL A 41 -4.07 2.99 -8.39
C VAL A 41 -4.50 4.25 -7.65
N ARG A 42 -5.50 4.11 -6.78
CA ARG A 42 -5.94 5.17 -5.88
C ARG A 42 -5.55 4.84 -4.45
N PHE A 43 -5.47 5.85 -3.60
CA PHE A 43 -5.19 5.66 -2.18
C PHE A 43 -6.39 6.07 -1.33
N PHE A 44 -6.79 5.17 -0.44
CA PHE A 44 -7.71 5.48 0.66
C PHE A 44 -6.92 5.63 1.95
N HIS A 45 -7.39 6.48 2.85
CA HIS A 45 -6.69 6.78 4.09
C HIS A 45 -7.64 6.68 5.29
N CYS A 46 -7.07 6.24 6.42
CA CYS A 46 -7.70 6.23 7.72
C CYS A 46 -6.64 6.58 8.77
N TYR A 47 -6.87 7.62 9.56
CA TYR A 47 -5.99 7.96 10.67
C TYR A 47 -6.53 7.38 11.98
N LYS A 48 -5.77 6.48 12.62
CA LYS A 48 -6.25 5.77 13.81
C LYS A 48 -5.13 5.47 14.80
N ARG A 49 -5.31 5.91 16.05
CA ARG A 49 -4.37 5.70 17.16
C ARG A 49 -2.93 6.13 16.81
N GLY A 50 -2.78 7.31 16.19
CA GLY A 50 -1.48 7.89 15.84
C GLY A 50 -0.81 7.29 14.59
N VAL A 51 -1.52 6.48 13.81
CA VAL A 51 -0.97 5.79 12.63
C VAL A 51 -1.80 6.17 11.40
N ASP A 52 -1.11 6.56 10.33
CA ASP A 52 -1.68 6.73 9.00
C ASP A 52 -1.87 5.35 8.34
N ARG A 53 -3.10 4.92 8.15
CA ARG A 53 -3.40 3.65 7.48
C ARG A 53 -3.85 3.95 6.06
N VAL A 54 -3.04 3.54 5.10
CA VAL A 54 -3.26 3.74 3.68
C VAL A 54 -3.68 2.42 3.05
N PHE A 55 -4.71 2.47 2.22
CA PHE A 55 -5.20 1.33 1.47
C PHE A 55 -5.05 1.57 -0.03
N VAL A 56 -4.38 0.66 -0.72
CA VAL A 56 -4.21 0.71 -2.18
C VAL A 56 -5.47 0.16 -2.83
N ASP A 57 -6.18 1.02 -3.54
CA ASP A 57 -7.45 0.71 -4.21
C ASP A 57 -7.20 0.38 -5.69
N HIS A 58 -7.64 -0.82 -6.09
CA HIS A 58 -7.53 -1.34 -7.45
C HIS A 58 -8.52 -2.50 -7.65
N PRO A 59 -9.10 -2.70 -8.86
CA PRO A 59 -10.00 -3.82 -9.15
C PRO A 59 -9.40 -5.21 -8.84
N MET A 60 -8.08 -5.37 -8.99
CA MET A 60 -7.37 -6.62 -8.65
C MET A 60 -7.46 -6.99 -7.15
N PHE A 61 -7.89 -6.06 -6.28
CA PHE A 61 -8.13 -6.31 -4.86
C PHE A 61 -9.61 -6.33 -4.51
N LEU A 62 -10.35 -5.29 -4.90
CA LEU A 62 -11.71 -5.03 -4.42
C LEU A 62 -12.77 -5.98 -4.99
N GLU A 63 -12.61 -6.44 -6.23
CA GLU A 63 -13.68 -7.10 -7.00
C GLU A 63 -13.59 -8.63 -7.03
N LYS A 64 -12.81 -9.24 -6.13
CA LYS A 64 -12.48 -10.68 -6.20
C LYS A 64 -13.56 -11.63 -5.68
N VAL A 65 -14.37 -11.20 -4.73
CA VAL A 65 -15.35 -12.06 -4.05
C VAL A 65 -16.68 -11.33 -3.91
N TRP A 66 -17.79 -12.02 -4.18
CA TRP A 66 -19.11 -11.48 -3.87
C TRP A 66 -19.32 -11.41 -2.36
N GLY A 67 -19.61 -10.22 -1.84
CA GLY A 67 -19.75 -9.97 -0.40
C GLY A 67 -18.45 -9.45 0.21
N LYS A 68 -18.10 -9.92 1.41
CA LYS A 68 -16.85 -9.55 2.10
C LYS A 68 -15.75 -10.56 1.80
N THR A 69 -14.55 -10.07 1.48
CA THR A 69 -13.40 -10.92 1.14
C THR A 69 -13.04 -11.91 2.26
N GLY A 70 -13.08 -11.47 3.53
CA GLY A 70 -12.81 -12.34 4.68
C GLY A 70 -11.42 -13.00 4.60
N SER A 71 -11.36 -14.33 4.71
CA SER A 71 -10.10 -15.09 4.64
C SER A 71 -9.61 -15.36 3.21
N LYS A 72 -10.34 -14.93 2.18
CA LYS A 72 -10.06 -15.24 0.76
C LYS A 72 -9.15 -14.20 0.10
N ILE A 73 -8.14 -13.73 0.83
CA ILE A 73 -7.27 -12.65 0.37
C ILE A 73 -6.30 -13.14 -0.71
N TYR A 74 -5.72 -14.32 -0.50
CA TYR A 74 -4.69 -14.92 -1.36
C TYR A 74 -5.26 -15.88 -2.39
N GLY A 75 -6.49 -16.34 -2.18
CA GLY A 75 -7.11 -17.33 -3.03
C GLY A 75 -8.56 -17.62 -2.62
N PRO A 76 -9.33 -18.30 -3.49
CA PRO A 76 -10.74 -18.57 -3.23
C PRO A 76 -10.97 -19.57 -2.09
N LYS A 77 -9.97 -20.40 -1.78
CA LYS A 77 -9.96 -21.39 -0.69
C LYS A 77 -8.54 -21.65 -0.20
N ALA A 78 -8.39 -22.22 0.99
CA ALA A 78 -7.09 -22.59 1.53
C ALA A 78 -6.36 -23.58 0.60
N GLY A 79 -5.06 -23.35 0.40
CA GLY A 79 -4.20 -24.17 -0.46
C GLY A 79 -4.40 -23.97 -1.98
N LEU A 80 -5.21 -23.00 -2.39
CA LEU A 80 -5.35 -22.61 -3.79
C LEU A 80 -5.28 -21.09 -3.90
N ASP A 81 -4.23 -20.61 -4.56
CA ASP A 81 -3.97 -19.19 -4.76
C ASP A 81 -4.67 -18.62 -6.00
N TYR A 82 -4.89 -17.30 -6.02
CA TYR A 82 -5.27 -16.61 -7.26
C TYR A 82 -4.07 -16.54 -8.22
N LEU A 83 -4.33 -16.79 -9.50
CA LEU A 83 -3.30 -16.79 -10.56
C LEU A 83 -2.61 -15.43 -10.72
N ASP A 84 -3.31 -14.34 -10.40
CA ASP A 84 -2.80 -12.97 -10.55
C ASP A 84 -2.11 -12.44 -9.28
N ASN A 85 -1.81 -13.29 -8.29
CA ASN A 85 -1.12 -12.88 -7.06
C ASN A 85 0.22 -12.17 -7.34
N GLU A 86 0.98 -12.62 -8.33
CA GLU A 86 2.25 -11.99 -8.69
C GLU A 86 2.08 -10.52 -9.10
N LEU A 87 1.09 -10.23 -9.97
CA LEU A 87 0.80 -8.87 -10.43
C LEU A 87 0.21 -8.03 -9.32
N ARG A 88 -0.69 -8.61 -8.50
CA ARG A 88 -1.28 -7.95 -7.34
C ARG A 88 -0.24 -7.45 -6.36
N PHE A 89 0.73 -8.30 -6.01
CA PHE A 89 1.74 -7.93 -5.02
C PHE A 89 2.87 -7.09 -5.62
N SER A 90 3.17 -7.23 -6.92
CA SER A 90 3.98 -6.25 -7.64
C SER A 90 3.36 -4.85 -7.63
N LEU A 91 2.06 -4.74 -7.95
CA LEU A 91 1.29 -3.49 -7.90
C LEU A 91 1.29 -2.88 -6.50
N LEU A 92 1.05 -3.69 -5.46
CA LEU A 92 1.12 -3.24 -4.07
C LEU A 92 2.51 -2.67 -3.72
N CYS A 93 3.58 -3.36 -4.09
CA CYS A 93 4.95 -2.91 -3.78
C CYS A 93 5.28 -1.58 -4.44
N GLN A 94 4.93 -1.42 -5.73
CA GLN A 94 5.18 -0.17 -6.45
C GLN A 94 4.32 0.99 -5.91
N ALA A 95 3.03 0.75 -5.67
CA ALA A 95 2.14 1.75 -5.07
C ALA A 95 2.60 2.17 -3.66
N ALA A 96 3.13 1.23 -2.87
CA ALA A 96 3.65 1.50 -1.54
C ALA A 96 4.89 2.41 -1.54
N LEU A 97 5.71 2.38 -2.61
CA LEU A 97 6.86 3.27 -2.78
C LEU A 97 6.43 4.69 -3.17
N GLU A 98 5.29 4.85 -3.85
CA GLU A 98 4.76 6.17 -4.20
C GLU A 98 4.07 6.87 -3.04
N ALA A 99 3.35 6.14 -2.19
CA ALA A 99 2.52 6.71 -1.12
C ALA A 99 3.24 7.73 -0.22
N PRO A 100 4.49 7.51 0.25
CA PRO A 100 5.20 8.48 1.09
C PRO A 100 5.50 9.82 0.41
N LYS A 101 5.66 9.79 -0.93
CA LYS A 101 5.98 10.96 -1.75
C LYS A 101 4.74 11.76 -2.11
N VAL A 102 3.66 11.09 -2.49
CA VAL A 102 2.49 11.74 -3.11
C VAL A 102 1.38 12.10 -2.12
N LEU A 103 1.28 11.39 -0.98
CA LEU A 103 0.19 11.61 -0.03
C LEU A 103 0.52 12.73 0.97
N ASN A 104 -0.20 13.85 0.84
CA ASN A 104 -0.13 14.95 1.80
C ASN A 104 -1.07 14.68 2.99
N LEU A 105 -0.51 14.19 4.12
CA LEU A 105 -1.28 13.71 5.27
C LEU A 105 -1.15 14.65 6.47
N ASN A 106 -2.28 15.24 6.88
CA ASN A 106 -2.35 16.30 7.90
C ASN A 106 -3.24 15.93 9.10
N SER A 107 -3.54 14.65 9.29
CA SER A 107 -4.40 14.19 10.41
C SER A 107 -3.70 14.14 11.76
N SER A 108 -2.36 14.21 11.79
CA SER A 108 -1.57 14.23 13.02
C SER A 108 -1.42 15.65 13.57
N ASN A 109 -1.41 15.79 14.90
CA ASN A 109 -1.12 17.07 15.56
C ASN A 109 0.36 17.45 15.52
N TYR A 110 1.25 16.50 15.23
CA TYR A 110 2.71 16.68 15.28
C TYR A 110 3.39 16.65 13.92
N PHE A 111 2.70 16.11 12.91
CA PHE A 111 3.24 15.91 11.57
C PHE A 111 2.22 16.37 10.52
N SER A 112 2.71 17.02 9.48
CA SER A 112 1.93 17.48 8.33
C SER A 112 2.72 17.26 7.04
N GLY A 113 2.05 17.38 5.90
CA GLY A 113 2.70 17.22 4.60
C GLY A 113 2.91 15.77 4.17
N PRO A 114 3.68 15.55 3.10
CA PRO A 114 4.12 14.21 2.70
C PRO A 114 5.06 13.60 3.75
N TYR A 115 5.23 12.27 3.68
CA TYR A 115 6.23 11.58 4.49
C TYR A 115 7.65 11.87 3.98
N GLY A 116 7.80 12.09 2.67
CA GLY A 116 9.07 12.40 2.04
C GLY A 116 9.86 11.16 1.68
N GLU A 117 11.17 11.33 1.51
CA GLU A 117 12.09 10.30 1.00
C GLU A 117 12.99 9.68 2.09
N ASP A 118 13.16 10.35 3.23
CA ASP A 118 13.90 9.83 4.38
C ASP A 118 12.99 8.94 5.24
N VAL A 119 12.70 7.76 4.71
CA VAL A 119 11.75 6.80 5.29
C VAL A 119 12.36 5.41 5.43
N LEU A 120 12.03 4.73 6.53
CA LEU A 120 12.38 3.33 6.75
C LEU A 120 11.19 2.43 6.37
N PHE A 121 11.36 1.59 5.35
CA PHE A 121 10.38 0.58 4.98
C PHE A 121 10.53 -0.69 5.82
N ILE A 122 9.42 -1.15 6.40
CA ILE A 122 9.30 -2.47 7.03
C ILE A 122 8.40 -3.33 6.14
N ALA A 123 9.03 -4.15 5.30
CA ALA A 123 8.34 -5.12 4.45
C ALA A 123 7.99 -6.37 5.27
N ASN A 124 6.73 -6.80 5.22
CA ASN A 124 6.22 -7.94 5.96
C ASN A 124 5.87 -9.07 5.00
N ASP A 125 6.57 -10.19 5.15
CA ASP A 125 6.35 -11.43 4.40
C ASP A 125 6.55 -11.29 2.88
N TRP A 126 6.38 -12.40 2.15
CA TRP A 126 6.68 -12.50 0.71
C TRP A 126 5.86 -11.51 -0.16
N HIS A 127 4.64 -11.16 0.25
CA HIS A 127 3.76 -10.21 -0.44
C HIS A 127 4.39 -8.83 -0.66
N THR A 128 5.36 -8.46 0.17
CA THR A 128 6.05 -7.16 0.08
C THR A 128 7.56 -7.32 -0.13
N ALA A 129 8.02 -8.53 -0.44
CA ALA A 129 9.45 -8.83 -0.61
C ALA A 129 10.09 -8.13 -1.82
N LEU A 130 9.29 -7.61 -2.76
CA LEU A 130 9.79 -6.86 -3.92
C LEU A 130 10.07 -5.38 -3.62
N ILE A 131 9.63 -4.83 -2.48
CA ILE A 131 9.87 -3.42 -2.11
C ILE A 131 11.36 -3.06 -2.20
N PRO A 132 12.32 -3.81 -1.61
CA PRO A 132 13.73 -3.46 -1.69
C PRO A 132 14.28 -3.48 -3.12
N CYS A 133 13.80 -4.41 -3.96
CA CYS A 133 14.22 -4.51 -5.36
C CYS A 133 13.75 -3.31 -6.17
N TYR A 134 12.45 -2.96 -6.08
CA TYR A 134 11.90 -1.78 -6.76
C TYR A 134 12.48 -0.47 -6.23
N LEU A 135 12.69 -0.36 -4.92
CA LEU A 135 13.31 0.82 -4.31
C LEU A 135 14.68 1.08 -4.94
N LYS A 136 15.53 0.05 -5.02
CA LYS A 136 16.86 0.18 -5.59
C LYS A 136 16.85 0.44 -7.09
N SER A 137 16.07 -0.35 -7.85
CA SER A 137 16.09 -0.27 -9.31
C SER A 137 15.46 1.01 -9.86
N MET A 138 14.41 1.52 -9.20
CA MET A 138 13.64 2.66 -9.70
C MET A 138 14.07 3.99 -9.08
N TYR A 139 14.47 4.01 -7.81
CA TYR A 139 14.69 5.26 -7.06
C TYR A 139 16.12 5.47 -6.59
N GLN A 140 16.93 4.42 -6.50
CA GLN A 140 18.33 4.50 -6.07
C GLN A 140 19.29 3.97 -7.14
N SER A 141 19.00 4.24 -8.42
CA SER A 141 19.72 3.69 -9.57
C SER A 141 21.16 4.23 -9.77
N ARG A 142 21.71 4.96 -8.79
CA ARG A 142 23.13 5.34 -8.80
C ARG A 142 23.95 4.11 -8.38
N GLY A 143 24.62 3.50 -9.37
CA GLY A 143 25.18 2.14 -9.38
C GLY A 143 26.29 1.82 -8.38
N ILE A 144 26.85 0.60 -8.58
CA ILE A 144 27.89 -0.12 -7.80
C ILE A 144 28.77 0.79 -6.93
#